data_AF-A0A165K7R1-F1
#
_entry.id   AF-A0A165K7R1-F1
#
_cell.length_a   1.000
_cell.length_b   1.000
_cell.length_c   1.000
_cell.angle_alpha   90.00
_cell.angle_beta   90.00
_cell.angle_gamma   90.00
#
_symmetry.space_group_name_H-M   'P 1'
#
loop_
_entity.id
_entity.type
_entity.pdbx_description
1 polymer ?
#
loop_
_entity_poly.entity_id
_entity_poly.type
_entity_poly.pdbx_seq_one_letter_code
_entity_poly.pdbx_strand_id
1 'polypeptide(L)'
;MQTYTLALALWIIAPYSISMALACKVNVTIDDTFGDERTGQVPIYTSATAWGESAPVCRCDMNPDPAQMHNQTWHVHESRPGQIPANITFTFRVVANARMTILSPDTRLAFYLDGDLYSPTTFFQAPSNDTTGEGYNYNQLVFSNTSLPHGKRTMLMSSLTTSDSGSIVLFDYAVYT
;
A
#
# COMPACT_ATOMS: atom_id res chain seq x y z
N MET A 1 -60.83 57.50 -15.67
CA MET A 1 -59.69 57.05 -16.51
C MET A 1 -58.54 56.76 -15.58
N GLN A 2 -58.23 55.49 -15.33
CA GLN A 2 -57.25 55.05 -14.33
C GLN A 2 -56.23 54.21 -15.08
N THR A 3 -54.98 54.69 -15.15
CA THR A 3 -53.89 54.04 -15.87
C THR A 3 -53.08 53.19 -14.91
N TYR A 4 -53.05 51.88 -15.16
CA TYR A 4 -52.20 50.92 -14.45
C TYR A 4 -50.84 50.85 -15.15
N THR A 5 -49.76 51.10 -14.41
CA THR A 5 -48.38 50.93 -14.90
C THR A 5 -47.89 49.54 -14.51
N LEU A 6 -47.77 48.64 -15.48
CA LEU A 6 -47.16 47.32 -15.31
C LEU A 6 -45.64 47.45 -15.38
N ALA A 7 -44.96 47.31 -14.24
CA ALA A 7 -43.51 47.17 -14.20
C ALA A 7 -43.12 45.72 -14.49
N LEU A 8 -42.54 45.45 -15.67
CA LEU A 8 -41.90 44.16 -15.95
C LEU A 8 -40.55 44.08 -15.22
N ALA A 9 -40.45 43.17 -14.25
CA ALA A 9 -39.17 42.79 -13.66
C ALA A 9 -38.48 41.76 -14.56
N LEU A 10 -37.45 42.17 -15.31
CA LEU A 10 -36.56 41.24 -16.01
C LEU A 10 -35.67 40.52 -15.00
N TRP A 11 -35.92 39.23 -14.78
CA TRP A 11 -35.00 38.35 -14.07
C TRP A 11 -33.84 37.99 -15.00
N ILE A 12 -32.66 38.55 -14.72
CA ILE A 12 -31.41 38.16 -15.38
C ILE A 12 -31.09 36.73 -14.93
N ILE A 13 -31.34 35.75 -15.78
CA ILE A 13 -30.87 34.38 -15.59
C ILE A 13 -29.36 34.42 -15.85
N ALA A 14 -28.56 34.59 -14.78
CA ALA A 14 -27.12 34.45 -14.87
C ALA A 14 -26.79 33.01 -15.31
N PRO A 15 -26.06 32.79 -16.42
CA PRO A 15 -25.67 31.46 -16.83
C PRO A 15 -24.66 30.92 -15.80
N TYR A 16 -25.15 30.10 -14.88
CA TYR A 16 -24.30 29.27 -14.02
C TYR A 16 -23.47 28.39 -14.96
N SER A 17 -22.21 28.77 -15.15
CA SER A 17 -21.25 27.97 -15.89
C SER A 17 -20.96 26.74 -15.04
N ILE A 18 -21.62 25.62 -15.37
CA ILE A 18 -21.33 24.32 -14.77
C ILE A 18 -19.96 23.92 -15.31
N SER A 19 -18.92 24.24 -14.53
CA SER A 19 -17.57 23.77 -14.80
C SER A 19 -17.55 22.25 -14.66
N MET A 20 -17.51 21.54 -15.78
CA MET A 20 -17.31 20.09 -15.78
C MET A 20 -15.86 19.82 -15.34
N ALA A 21 -15.69 19.37 -14.09
CA ALA A 21 -14.41 18.87 -13.62
C ALA A 21 -14.17 17.48 -14.20
N LEU A 22 -13.16 17.36 -15.07
CA LEU A 22 -12.63 16.07 -15.51
C LEU A 22 -11.84 15.47 -14.34
N ALA A 23 -12.39 14.44 -13.69
CA ALA A 23 -11.68 13.68 -12.67
C ALA A 23 -10.80 12.62 -13.36
N CYS A 24 -9.48 12.87 -13.42
CA CYS A 24 -8.51 11.88 -13.86
C CYS A 24 -8.09 11.01 -12.66
N LYS A 25 -8.07 9.69 -12.86
CA LYS A 25 -7.48 8.74 -11.91
C LYS A 25 -5.96 8.85 -11.99
N VAL A 26 -5.30 9.18 -10.87
CA VAL A 26 -3.84 9.34 -10.78
C VAL A 26 -3.32 8.29 -9.81
N ASN A 27 -2.30 7.54 -10.23
CA ASN A 27 -1.60 6.62 -9.33
C ASN A 27 -0.72 7.41 -8.37
N VAL A 28 -0.81 7.10 -7.09
CA VAL A 28 -0.01 7.69 -6.02
C VAL A 28 0.70 6.56 -5.28
N THR A 29 2.00 6.71 -5.06
CA THR A 29 2.82 5.70 -4.39
C THR A 29 2.94 5.99 -2.90
N ILE A 30 2.98 4.92 -2.10
CA ILE A 30 3.40 4.91 -0.70
C ILE A 30 4.65 4.05 -0.64
N ASP A 31 5.79 4.71 -0.62
CA ASP A 31 7.12 4.10 -0.53
C ASP A 31 7.38 3.61 0.90
N ASP A 32 8.18 2.55 1.06
CA ASP A 32 8.54 1.98 2.35
C ASP A 32 9.27 2.98 3.26
N THR A 33 10.15 3.80 2.69
CA THR A 33 11.05 4.69 3.42
C THR A 33 10.58 6.15 3.33
N PHE A 34 10.17 6.60 2.15
CA PHE A 34 9.78 7.97 1.85
C PHE A 34 8.27 8.23 2.04
N GLY A 35 7.47 7.18 2.17
CA GLY A 35 6.04 7.28 2.46
C GLY A 35 5.15 7.68 1.28
N ASP A 36 3.94 8.14 1.61
CA ASP A 36 2.93 8.57 0.64
C ASP A 36 3.38 9.84 -0.10
N GLU A 37 3.56 9.77 -1.42
CA GLU A 37 3.97 10.88 -2.29
C GLU A 37 3.10 12.13 -2.13
N ARG A 38 1.85 11.98 -1.68
CA ARG A 38 0.92 13.10 -1.51
C ARG A 38 0.87 13.67 -0.11
N THR A 39 1.15 12.87 0.92
CA THR A 39 0.99 13.30 2.32
C THR A 39 2.30 13.32 3.11
N GLY A 40 3.35 12.68 2.59
CA GLY A 40 4.62 12.42 3.30
C GLY A 40 4.47 11.45 4.47
N GLN A 41 3.29 10.82 4.64
CA GLN A 41 3.09 9.88 5.73
C GLN A 41 3.80 8.57 5.41
N VAL A 42 4.79 8.22 6.25
CA VAL A 42 5.53 6.96 6.15
C VAL A 42 4.75 5.79 6.77
N PRO A 43 4.95 4.54 6.29
CA PRO A 43 4.39 3.37 6.93
C PRO A 43 4.86 3.22 8.38
N ILE A 44 4.00 2.64 9.21
CA ILE A 44 4.31 2.30 10.60
C ILE A 44 4.67 0.82 10.65
N TYR A 45 5.91 0.55 11.05
CA TYR A 45 6.46 -0.78 11.23
C TYR A 45 6.40 -1.19 12.70
N THR A 46 5.76 -2.32 12.99
CA THR A 46 5.63 -2.87 14.35
C THR A 46 6.05 -4.32 14.37
N SER A 47 6.76 -4.75 15.41
CA SER A 47 7.21 -6.14 15.59
C SER A 47 7.82 -6.31 16.97
N ALA A 48 7.94 -7.57 17.42
CA ALA A 48 8.62 -7.90 18.68
C ALA A 48 10.14 -7.71 18.62
N THR A 49 10.73 -7.82 17.42
CA THR A 49 12.13 -7.50 17.11
C THR A 49 12.18 -6.28 16.18
N ALA A 50 13.31 -5.59 16.03
CA ALA A 50 13.37 -4.44 15.12
C ALA A 50 13.22 -4.87 13.64
N TRP A 51 12.48 -4.10 12.85
CA TRP A 51 12.56 -4.14 11.39
C TRP A 51 13.97 -3.73 10.95
N GLY A 52 14.47 -4.34 9.88
CA GLY A 52 15.65 -3.86 9.20
C GLY A 52 15.26 -2.75 8.23
N GLU A 53 15.72 -1.53 8.49
CA GLU A 53 15.65 -0.42 7.53
C GLU A 53 16.79 -0.59 6.50
N SER A 54 16.54 -0.37 5.21
CA SER A 54 17.59 -0.39 4.19
C SER A 54 18.31 0.95 4.10
N ALA A 55 19.58 0.93 4.48
CA ALA A 55 20.65 1.64 3.78
C ALA A 55 21.74 0.58 3.51
N PRO A 56 22.81 0.80 2.70
CA PRO A 56 23.79 -0.24 2.34
C PRO A 56 24.75 -0.58 3.51
N VAL A 57 24.23 -0.63 4.73
CA VAL A 57 24.93 -0.87 5.98
C VAL A 57 24.23 -2.04 6.70
N CYS A 58 24.31 -3.20 6.03
CA CYS A 58 24.16 -4.60 6.49
C CYS A 58 23.01 -4.98 7.46
N ARG A 59 22.03 -5.70 6.91
CA ARG A 59 21.68 -7.07 7.36
C ARG A 59 21.98 -8.01 6.19
N CYS A 60 23.07 -8.76 6.32
CA CYS A 60 23.86 -9.23 5.19
C CYS A 60 23.26 -10.43 4.41
N ASP A 61 22.03 -10.86 4.70
CA ASP A 61 21.41 -12.06 4.09
C ASP A 61 20.10 -11.77 3.34
N MET A 62 19.58 -10.53 3.36
CA MET A 62 18.32 -10.14 2.68
C MET A 62 18.48 -8.81 1.95
N ASN A 63 19.37 -8.83 0.96
CA ASN A 63 19.76 -7.66 0.16
C ASN A 63 19.26 -7.84 -1.29
N PRO A 64 18.06 -7.33 -1.65
CA PRO A 64 17.61 -7.28 -3.04
C PRO A 64 18.53 -6.44 -3.89
N ASP A 65 18.45 -6.60 -5.21
CA ASP A 65 19.04 -5.63 -6.14
C ASP A 65 18.34 -4.27 -5.96
N PRO A 66 19.02 -3.22 -5.45
CA PRO A 66 18.40 -1.91 -5.25
C PRO A 66 17.87 -1.30 -6.55
N ALA A 67 18.40 -1.70 -7.72
CA ALA A 67 17.91 -1.22 -9.01
C ALA A 67 16.50 -1.76 -9.36
N GLN A 68 16.05 -2.80 -8.67
CA GLN A 68 14.71 -3.38 -8.82
C GLN A 68 13.73 -2.89 -7.73
N MET A 69 14.21 -2.09 -6.78
CA MET A 69 13.42 -1.55 -5.66
C MET A 69 12.96 -0.12 -5.97
N HIS A 70 11.76 0.24 -5.53
CA HIS A 70 11.30 1.63 -5.63
C HIS A 70 12.17 2.53 -4.76
N ASN A 71 12.60 3.66 -5.33
CA ASN A 71 13.58 4.58 -4.73
C ASN A 71 14.84 3.94 -4.13
N GLN A 72 15.17 2.73 -4.56
CA GLN A 72 16.34 1.97 -4.07
C GLN A 72 16.28 1.68 -2.56
N THR A 73 15.08 1.60 -1.98
CA THR A 73 14.84 1.32 -0.56
C THR A 73 13.90 0.13 -0.35
N TRP A 74 13.96 -0.46 0.83
CA TRP A 74 13.08 -1.52 1.30
C TRP A 74 13.11 -1.64 2.84
N HIS A 75 12.03 -2.17 3.40
CA HIS A 75 11.98 -2.59 4.79
C HIS A 75 11.83 -4.10 4.88
N VAL A 76 12.71 -4.74 5.65
CA VAL A 76 12.75 -6.19 5.77
C VAL A 76 12.50 -6.65 7.21
N HIS A 77 11.77 -7.74 7.34
CA HIS A 77 11.60 -8.45 8.59
C HIS A 77 11.59 -9.96 8.37
N GLU A 78 12.29 -10.67 9.26
CA GLU A 78 12.27 -12.12 9.34
C GLU A 78 11.61 -12.53 10.66
N SER A 79 10.48 -13.22 10.55
CA SER A 79 9.79 -13.84 11.67
C SER A 79 10.17 -15.32 11.75
N ARG A 80 10.58 -15.78 12.94
CA ARG A 80 10.86 -17.19 13.22
C ARG A 80 9.56 -17.96 13.54
N PRO A 81 9.54 -19.30 13.43
CA PRO A 81 8.38 -20.10 13.82
C PRO A 81 7.88 -19.75 15.22
N GLY A 82 6.57 -19.60 15.37
CA GLY A 82 5.90 -19.26 16.64
C GLY A 82 6.11 -17.83 17.16
N GLN A 83 6.71 -16.92 16.37
CA GLN A 83 6.85 -15.53 16.79
C GLN A 83 5.57 -14.70 16.61
N ILE A 84 5.49 -13.59 17.35
CA ILE A 84 4.42 -12.61 17.20
C ILE A 84 4.55 -11.97 15.79
N PRO A 85 3.43 -11.81 15.05
CA PRO A 85 3.43 -11.15 13.76
C PRO A 85 4.09 -9.76 13.77
N ALA A 86 4.89 -9.48 12.75
CA ALA A 86 5.29 -8.15 12.37
C ALA A 86 4.23 -7.52 11.46
N ASN A 87 3.97 -6.23 11.64
CA ASN A 87 2.95 -5.52 10.88
C ASN A 87 3.49 -4.26 10.23
N ILE A 88 2.95 -3.97 9.04
CA ILE A 88 3.15 -2.73 8.31
C ILE A 88 1.77 -2.08 8.20
N THR A 89 1.65 -0.85 8.70
CA THR A 89 0.40 -0.09 8.66
C THR A 89 0.57 1.18 7.87
N PHE A 90 -0.32 1.44 6.92
CA PHE A 90 -0.36 2.70 6.18
C PHE A 90 -1.79 3.10 5.84
N THR A 91 -2.00 4.40 5.59
CA THR A 91 -3.32 4.93 5.22
C THR A 91 -3.30 5.51 3.83
N PHE A 92 -4.36 5.27 3.07
CA PHE A 92 -4.49 5.71 1.68
C PHE A 92 -5.91 6.21 1.40
N ARG A 93 -6.09 6.90 0.27
CA ARG A 93 -7.41 7.35 -0.20
C ARG A 93 -7.68 6.74 -1.57
N VAL A 94 -8.39 5.61 -1.56
CA VAL A 94 -9.00 4.86 -2.68
C VAL A 94 -8.05 3.98 -3.51
N VAL A 95 -8.52 2.76 -3.85
CA VAL A 95 -7.87 1.57 -4.46
C VAL A 95 -6.44 1.33 -3.99
N ALA A 96 -6.18 0.31 -3.14
CA ALA A 96 -4.79 -0.09 -2.86
C ALA A 96 -4.40 -1.31 -3.70
N ASN A 97 -3.31 -1.17 -4.44
CA ASN A 97 -2.50 -2.27 -4.94
C ASN A 97 -1.22 -2.28 -4.11
N ALA A 98 -1.08 -3.21 -3.18
CA ALA A 98 0.18 -3.37 -2.47
C ALA A 98 1.08 -4.26 -3.32
N ARG A 99 2.19 -3.68 -3.79
CA ARG A 99 3.26 -4.46 -4.41
C ARG A 99 4.32 -4.71 -3.37
N MET A 100 4.91 -5.88 -3.43
CA MET A 100 5.92 -6.29 -2.49
C MET A 100 7.00 -7.02 -3.26
N THR A 101 8.23 -6.75 -2.88
CA THR A 101 9.35 -7.51 -3.42
C THR A 101 9.57 -8.67 -2.46
N ILE A 102 9.39 -9.91 -2.92
CA ILE A 102 9.33 -11.06 -2.03
C ILE A 102 10.64 -11.83 -2.12
N LEU A 103 11.35 -11.87 -0.99
CA LEU A 103 12.77 -12.09 -0.98
C LEU A 103 13.25 -13.34 -0.24
N SER A 104 12.36 -14.23 0.16
CA SER A 104 12.84 -15.49 0.68
C SER A 104 11.85 -16.60 0.41
N PRO A 105 12.35 -17.84 0.38
CA PRO A 105 11.49 -18.96 0.62
C PRO A 105 10.60 -18.77 1.87
N ASP A 106 9.30 -18.90 1.67
CA ASP A 106 8.22 -18.77 2.67
C ASP A 106 7.87 -17.34 3.09
N THR A 107 7.01 -16.69 2.30
CA THR A 107 6.34 -15.44 2.70
C THR A 107 4.87 -15.69 2.90
N ARG A 108 4.38 -15.34 4.09
CA ARG A 108 2.98 -15.45 4.47
C ARG A 108 2.49 -14.13 5.01
N LEU A 109 1.39 -13.64 4.44
CA LEU A 109 0.79 -12.38 4.86
C LEU A 109 -0.70 -12.57 5.15
N ALA A 110 -1.23 -11.78 6.08
CA ALA A 110 -2.65 -11.48 6.21
C ALA A 110 -2.90 -9.99 5.99
N PHE A 111 -4.07 -9.68 5.43
CA PHE A 111 -4.48 -8.30 5.14
C PHE A 111 -5.72 -7.91 5.92
N TYR A 112 -5.65 -6.75 6.56
CA TYR A 112 -6.75 -6.15 7.28
C TYR A 112 -7.00 -4.76 6.71
N LEU A 113 -8.26 -4.46 6.40
CA LEU A 113 -8.70 -3.18 5.92
C LEU A 113 -9.61 -2.55 6.97
N ASP A 114 -9.24 -1.36 7.45
CA ASP A 114 -9.96 -0.63 8.49
C ASP A 114 -10.17 -1.44 9.80
N GLY A 115 -9.26 -2.39 10.06
CA GLY A 115 -9.29 -3.27 11.23
C GLY A 115 -10.00 -4.61 11.00
N ASP A 116 -10.73 -4.74 9.90
CA ASP A 116 -11.43 -5.98 9.54
C ASP A 116 -10.58 -6.84 8.61
N LEU A 117 -10.65 -8.16 8.82
CA LEU A 117 -10.01 -9.14 7.95
C LEU A 117 -10.58 -9.06 6.53
N TYR A 118 -9.74 -8.82 5.52
CA TYR A 118 -10.20 -8.48 4.17
C TYR A 118 -9.93 -9.59 3.16
N SER A 119 -10.83 -9.85 2.21
CA SER A 119 -10.66 -10.91 1.19
C SER A 119 -9.98 -10.40 -0.10
N PRO A 120 -8.95 -11.09 -0.65
CA PRO A 120 -8.36 -12.32 -0.13
C PRO A 120 -7.58 -12.08 1.16
N THR A 121 -7.83 -12.94 2.13
CA THR A 121 -7.34 -12.81 3.50
C THR A 121 -5.84 -12.92 3.61
N THR A 122 -5.25 -13.79 2.79
CA THR A 122 -3.86 -14.18 2.93
C THR A 122 -3.15 -14.27 1.60
N PHE A 123 -1.86 -14.00 1.63
CA PHE A 123 -0.94 -14.29 0.54
C PHE A 123 0.10 -15.31 1.03
N PHE A 124 0.45 -16.27 0.17
CA PHE A 124 1.48 -17.28 0.44
C PHE A 124 2.38 -17.45 -0.78
N GLN A 125 3.68 -17.33 -0.58
CA GLN A 125 4.69 -17.67 -1.57
C GLN A 125 5.62 -18.73 -1.00
N ALA A 126 5.64 -19.89 -1.67
CA ALA A 126 6.51 -21.00 -1.31
C ALA A 126 7.99 -20.68 -1.58
N PRO A 127 8.90 -21.44 -0.94
CA PRO A 127 10.29 -21.53 -1.32
C PRO A 127 10.57 -21.61 -2.82
N SER A 128 11.34 -20.65 -3.33
CA SER A 128 12.02 -20.83 -4.62
C SER A 128 13.06 -21.94 -4.46
N ASN A 129 13.13 -22.85 -5.43
CA ASN A 129 14.14 -23.90 -5.50
C ASN A 129 15.44 -23.41 -6.14
N ASP A 130 15.59 -22.10 -6.34
CA ASP A 130 16.75 -21.50 -6.95
C ASP A 130 17.92 -21.46 -5.95
N THR A 131 18.92 -22.29 -6.23
CA THR A 131 20.14 -22.44 -5.43
C THR A 131 21.23 -21.45 -5.80
N THR A 132 20.99 -20.55 -6.76
CA THR A 132 22.01 -19.61 -7.28
C THR A 132 22.21 -18.37 -6.40
N GLY A 133 21.36 -18.15 -5.39
CA GLY A 133 21.42 -16.96 -4.54
C GLY A 133 20.68 -15.74 -5.13
N GLU A 134 20.06 -15.87 -6.30
CA GLU A 134 19.25 -14.82 -6.97
C GLU A 134 17.73 -14.99 -6.73
N GLY A 135 17.33 -15.73 -5.69
CA GLY A 135 15.97 -16.26 -5.45
C GLY A 135 14.87 -15.24 -5.09
N TYR A 136 14.94 -14.02 -5.60
CA TYR A 136 14.02 -12.92 -5.32
C TYR A 136 12.95 -12.77 -6.41
N ASN A 137 11.69 -12.69 -6.00
CA ASN A 137 10.58 -12.36 -6.89
C ASN A 137 10.24 -10.88 -6.72
N TYR A 138 10.65 -10.07 -7.70
CA TYR A 138 10.40 -8.62 -7.69
C TYR A 138 8.97 -8.28 -8.12
N ASN A 139 8.48 -7.13 -7.67
CA ASN A 139 7.21 -6.55 -8.12
C ASN A 139 5.99 -7.48 -7.95
N GLN A 140 5.97 -8.33 -6.92
CA GLN A 140 4.86 -9.24 -6.69
C GLN A 140 3.64 -8.47 -6.16
N LEU A 141 2.49 -8.68 -6.78
CA LEU A 141 1.23 -8.12 -6.30
C LEU A 141 0.68 -9.02 -5.20
N VAL A 142 0.77 -8.58 -3.95
CA VAL A 142 0.32 -9.37 -2.78
C VAL A 142 -1.10 -9.03 -2.35
N PHE A 143 -1.56 -7.82 -2.67
CA PHE A 143 -2.91 -7.36 -2.40
C PHE A 143 -3.39 -6.43 -3.52
N SER A 144 -4.64 -6.61 -3.95
CA SER A 144 -5.30 -5.68 -4.85
C SER A 144 -6.79 -5.60 -4.53
N ASN A 145 -7.30 -4.38 -4.44
CA ASN A 145 -8.74 -4.17 -4.47
C ASN A 145 -9.14 -2.89 -5.22
N THR A 146 -9.80 -3.09 -6.36
CA THR A 146 -10.26 -2.01 -7.25
C THR A 146 -11.69 -1.55 -6.99
N SER A 147 -12.40 -2.18 -6.06
CA SER A 147 -13.82 -1.96 -5.77
C SER A 147 -14.07 -1.32 -4.40
N LEU A 148 -13.03 -0.80 -3.75
CA LEU A 148 -13.16 -0.13 -2.46
C LEU A 148 -13.98 1.15 -2.59
N PRO A 149 -14.98 1.38 -1.72
CA PRO A 149 -15.71 2.64 -1.71
C PRO A 149 -14.76 3.81 -1.41
N HIS A 150 -15.01 4.93 -2.08
CA HIS A 150 -14.26 6.16 -1.88
C HIS A 150 -14.18 6.53 -0.39
N GLY A 151 -12.99 6.85 0.08
CA GLY A 151 -12.76 7.16 1.48
C GLY A 151 -11.29 6.98 1.87
N LYS A 152 -10.95 7.49 3.06
CA LYS A 152 -9.70 7.12 3.72
C LYS A 152 -9.82 5.68 4.21
N ARG A 153 -8.79 4.88 3.95
CA ARG A 153 -8.69 3.49 4.37
C ARG A 153 -7.36 3.26 5.09
N THR A 154 -7.33 2.30 5.99
CA THR A 154 -6.12 1.84 6.68
C THR A 154 -5.84 0.41 6.29
N MET A 155 -4.68 0.17 5.68
CA MET A 155 -4.18 -1.19 5.46
C MET A 155 -3.30 -1.57 6.65
N LEU A 156 -3.52 -2.76 7.18
CA LEU A 156 -2.55 -3.47 8.00
C LEU A 156 -2.19 -4.76 7.27
N MET A 157 -0.91 -4.88 6.93
CA MET A 157 -0.29 -6.10 6.41
C MET A 157 0.44 -6.78 7.57
N SER A 158 0.13 -8.05 7.83
CA SER A 158 0.66 -8.81 8.96
C SER A 158 1.42 -10.05 8.48
N SER A 159 2.64 -10.28 8.97
CA SER A 159 3.39 -11.50 8.69
C SER A 159 2.77 -12.68 9.44
N LEU A 160 2.51 -13.79 8.76
CA LEU A 160 2.03 -15.01 9.40
C LEU A 160 3.18 -16.00 9.61
N THR A 161 3.24 -16.64 10.77
CA THR A 161 4.14 -17.77 11.04
C THR A 161 3.34 -18.99 11.47
N THR A 162 3.87 -20.19 11.25
CA THR A 162 3.32 -21.42 11.85
C THR A 162 4.18 -21.87 13.02
N SER A 163 3.82 -22.99 13.65
CA SER A 163 4.65 -23.69 14.63
C SER A 163 6.02 -24.06 14.08
N ASP A 164 6.11 -24.35 12.78
CA ASP A 164 7.27 -25.01 12.17
C ASP A 164 7.90 -24.19 11.03
N SER A 165 7.34 -23.04 10.69
CA SER A 165 7.82 -22.20 9.60
C SER A 165 7.73 -20.72 9.95
N GLY A 166 8.83 -20.01 9.66
CA GLY A 166 8.91 -18.57 9.74
C GLY A 166 8.23 -17.90 8.54
N SER A 167 8.41 -16.59 8.45
CA SER A 167 8.02 -15.80 7.27
C SER A 167 8.96 -14.63 7.12
N ILE A 168 9.33 -14.33 5.88
CA ILE A 168 10.10 -13.13 5.56
C ILE A 168 9.22 -12.17 4.77
N VAL A 169 9.23 -10.92 5.20
CA VAL A 169 8.48 -9.83 4.58
C VAL A 169 9.47 -8.76 4.16
N LEU A 170 9.40 -8.34 2.90
CA LEU A 170 10.20 -7.25 2.38
C LEU A 170 9.30 -6.26 1.63
N PHE A 171 8.97 -5.17 2.29
CA PHE A 171 8.06 -4.18 1.76
C PHE A 171 8.81 -3.13 0.95
N ASP A 172 8.26 -2.82 -0.22
CA ASP A 172 8.83 -1.90 -1.21
C ASP A 172 7.90 -0.70 -1.41
N TYR A 173 6.70 -0.92 -1.96
CA TYR A 173 5.74 0.17 -2.11
C TYR A 173 4.29 -0.30 -2.30
N ALA A 174 3.34 0.55 -1.93
CA ALA A 174 1.93 0.41 -2.33
C ALA A 174 1.55 1.50 -3.32
N VAL A 175 0.65 1.20 -4.25
CA VAL A 175 0.09 2.19 -5.19
C VAL A 175 -1.39 2.32 -4.95
N TYR A 176 -1.89 3.55 -4.96
CA TYR A 176 -3.30 3.83 -4.85
C TYR A 176 -3.82 4.84 -5.87
N THR A 177 -5.13 4.91 -6.09
CA THR A 177 -5.74 5.69 -7.19
C THR A 177 -7.05 6.37 -6.79
#